data_AF-A0A800K5C5-F1
#
_entry.id   AF-A0A800K5C5-F1
#
_cell.length_a   1.000
_cell.length_b   1.000
_cell.length_c   1.000
_cell.angle_alpha   90.00
_cell.angle_beta   90.00
_cell.angle_gamma   90.00
#
_symmetry.space_group_name_H-M   'P 1'
#
loop_
_entity.id
_entity.type
_entity.pdbx_description
1 polymer ?
#
loop_
_entity_poly.entity_id
_entity_poly.type
_entity_poly.pdbx_seq_one_letter_code
_entity_poly.pdbx_strand_id
1 'polypeptide(L)'
;MSFTFVLSVLAGCDDAATGPLARLVAGESAGALALGVTLPDPAAWVIPETASPEAADAVALWTTSWDLPGDEGDGVRADNYVSLAELFIPELGRGGISEQLEGLWEGVRRARELPALELPERIRERIADASHAHAQAREALLAERLREAMVQLLIGSDALREVGPEAVARTMVSEVDAEFRRISLDETYTEQDLDRLGRLVRGGREALAEQDWVRAIRRAYYANGYARGLRASGGA
;
A
#
# COMPACT_ATOMS: atom_id res chain seq x y z
N MET A 1 35.70 -54.62 -19.56
CA MET A 1 34.35 -54.03 -19.69
C MET A 1 33.69 -54.04 -18.32
N SER A 2 32.95 -52.96 -18.02
CA SER A 2 32.12 -52.71 -16.83
C SER A 2 32.70 -51.71 -15.81
N PHE A 3 32.20 -50.47 -15.89
CA PHE A 3 32.06 -49.56 -14.76
C PHE A 3 30.66 -48.96 -14.84
N THR A 4 29.78 -49.40 -13.95
CA THR A 4 28.44 -48.85 -13.78
C THR A 4 28.54 -47.69 -12.78
N PHE A 5 28.32 -46.47 -13.25
CA PHE A 5 28.16 -45.30 -12.40
C PHE A 5 26.77 -45.34 -11.75
N VAL A 6 26.73 -45.39 -10.42
CA VAL A 6 25.52 -45.09 -9.64
C VAL A 6 25.47 -43.58 -9.47
N LEU A 7 24.68 -42.90 -10.30
CA LEU A 7 24.31 -41.50 -10.09
C LEU A 7 23.18 -41.47 -9.04
N SER A 8 23.56 -41.17 -7.81
CA SER A 8 22.63 -40.79 -6.74
C SER A 8 22.01 -39.44 -7.09
N VAL A 9 20.71 -39.44 -7.37
CA VAL A 9 19.90 -38.24 -7.60
C VAL A 9 19.69 -37.53 -6.26
N LEU A 10 20.54 -36.55 -5.96
CA LEU A 10 20.24 -35.48 -5.02
C LEU A 10 19.35 -34.45 -5.75
N ALA A 11 18.06 -34.76 -5.89
CA ALA A 11 17.04 -33.78 -6.25
C ALA A 11 16.44 -33.22 -4.96
N GLY A 12 17.15 -32.29 -4.34
CA GLY A 12 16.73 -31.62 -3.12
C GLY A 12 17.17 -30.17 -3.13
N CYS A 13 16.19 -29.28 -3.23
CA CYS A 13 16.30 -27.84 -2.97
C CYS A 13 17.24 -27.04 -3.88
N ASP A 14 16.77 -26.59 -5.05
CA ASP A 14 17.40 -25.41 -5.67
C ASP A 14 16.50 -24.52 -6.56
N ASP A 15 15.18 -24.49 -6.36
CA ASP A 15 14.29 -23.81 -7.34
C ASP A 15 13.31 -22.77 -6.75
N ALA A 16 13.65 -22.15 -5.61
CA ALA A 16 12.79 -21.12 -5.01
C ALA A 16 13.46 -19.75 -4.81
N ALA A 17 14.79 -19.65 -4.86
CA ALA A 17 15.51 -18.42 -4.48
C ALA A 17 16.09 -17.62 -5.67
N THR A 18 16.21 -18.21 -6.86
CA THR A 18 16.95 -17.63 -8.00
C THR A 18 16.10 -17.39 -9.26
N GLY A 19 14.82 -17.79 -9.23
CA GLY A 19 13.91 -17.65 -10.37
C GLY A 19 13.63 -16.18 -10.75
N PRO A 20 13.31 -15.89 -12.03
CA PRO A 20 12.98 -14.53 -12.51
C PRO A 20 11.87 -13.85 -11.70
N LEU A 21 10.94 -14.65 -11.17
CA LEU A 21 9.82 -14.21 -10.33
C LEU A 21 10.24 -13.79 -8.91
N ALA A 22 11.30 -14.39 -8.34
CA ALA A 22 11.87 -13.94 -7.06
C ALA A 22 12.60 -12.59 -7.20
N ARG A 23 13.15 -12.30 -8.40
CA ARG A 23 13.71 -10.99 -8.76
C ARG A 23 12.63 -9.95 -9.03
N LEU A 24 11.51 -10.33 -9.66
CA LEU A 24 10.32 -9.49 -9.78
C LEU A 24 9.76 -9.15 -8.40
N VAL A 25 9.64 -10.11 -7.49
CA VAL A 25 9.21 -9.84 -6.11
C VAL A 25 10.23 -8.97 -5.36
N ALA A 26 11.53 -9.13 -5.56
CA ALA A 26 12.51 -8.20 -4.99
C ALA A 26 12.41 -6.78 -5.60
N GLY A 27 12.01 -6.65 -6.86
CA GLY A 27 11.78 -5.39 -7.60
C GLY A 27 10.42 -4.72 -7.35
N GLU A 28 9.33 -5.49 -7.21
CA GLU A 28 7.97 -5.09 -6.85
C GLU A 28 7.88 -4.79 -5.34
N SER A 29 8.58 -5.56 -4.51
CA SER A 29 8.85 -5.16 -3.12
C SER A 29 9.71 -3.89 -3.09
N ALA A 30 10.62 -3.70 -4.06
CA ALA A 30 11.43 -2.48 -4.24
C ALA A 30 10.66 -1.27 -4.82
N GLY A 31 9.52 -1.51 -5.46
CA GLY A 31 8.63 -0.47 -5.97
C GLY A 31 7.54 -0.06 -4.99
N ALA A 32 7.07 -1.00 -4.15
CA ALA A 32 6.32 -0.71 -2.93
C ALA A 32 7.22 -0.18 -1.81
N LEU A 33 8.53 -0.42 -1.89
CA LEU A 33 9.56 0.18 -1.04
C LEU A 33 9.57 1.67 -1.34
N ALA A 34 8.99 2.39 -0.39
CA ALA A 34 9.30 3.76 -0.03
C ALA A 34 9.74 4.62 -1.21
N LEU A 35 8.85 5.54 -1.60
CA LEU A 35 9.18 6.73 -2.35
C LEU A 35 10.45 7.43 -1.84
N GLY A 36 11.03 7.06 -0.69
CA GLY A 36 12.32 7.53 -0.19
C GLY A 36 12.26 9.02 0.11
N VAL A 37 11.04 9.50 0.30
CA VAL A 37 10.67 10.84 0.69
C VAL A 37 9.71 10.71 1.85
N THR A 38 9.86 11.62 2.79
CA THR A 38 8.86 11.84 3.81
C THR A 38 7.68 12.51 3.14
N LEU A 39 6.55 11.80 3.07
CA LEU A 39 5.30 12.41 2.63
C LEU A 39 4.81 13.39 3.69
N PRO A 40 4.11 14.47 3.29
CA PRO A 40 3.40 15.34 4.21
C PRO A 40 2.49 14.50 5.13
N ASP A 41 2.71 14.58 6.44
CA ASP A 41 2.03 13.77 7.46
C ASP A 41 1.56 14.68 8.60
N PRO A 42 0.24 14.90 8.76
CA PRO A 42 -0.32 15.69 9.85
C PRO A 42 0.11 15.26 11.25
N ALA A 43 0.37 13.97 11.46
CA ALA A 43 0.81 13.45 12.76
C ALA A 43 2.26 13.81 13.09
N ALA A 44 3.06 14.22 12.09
CA ALA A 44 4.44 14.64 12.26
C ALA A 44 4.58 16.16 12.42
N TRP A 45 3.51 16.93 12.24
CA TRP A 45 3.54 18.38 12.37
C TRP A 45 3.27 18.84 13.81
N VAL A 46 3.80 20.00 14.15
CA VAL A 46 3.59 20.59 15.48
C VAL A 46 2.16 21.11 15.55
N ILE A 47 1.38 20.55 16.48
CA ILE A 47 0.04 21.07 16.80
C ILE A 47 0.21 22.41 17.52
N PRO A 48 -0.40 23.51 17.04
CA PRO A 48 -0.31 24.80 17.72
C PRO A 48 -0.81 24.73 19.17
N GLU A 49 -0.10 25.36 20.12
CA GLU A 49 -0.52 25.41 21.54
C GLU A 49 -1.90 26.06 21.73
N THR A 50 -2.33 26.88 20.77
CA THR A 50 -3.61 27.57 20.75
C THR A 50 -4.75 26.76 20.12
N ALA A 51 -4.47 25.54 19.64
CA ALA A 51 -5.46 24.69 19.01
C ALA A 51 -6.58 24.31 20.00
N SER A 52 -7.82 24.30 19.52
CA SER A 52 -8.93 23.76 20.30
C SER A 52 -8.77 22.24 20.46
N PRO A 53 -9.34 21.64 21.52
CA PRO A 53 -9.36 20.19 21.66
C PRO A 53 -9.95 19.47 20.43
N GLU A 54 -11.02 20.03 19.85
CA GLU A 54 -11.66 19.51 18.64
C GLU A 54 -10.71 19.49 17.42
N ALA A 55 -9.85 20.51 17.29
CA ALA A 55 -8.87 20.54 16.21
C ALA A 55 -7.73 19.54 16.45
N ALA A 56 -7.29 19.37 17.70
CA ALA A 56 -6.31 18.34 18.05
C ALA A 56 -6.87 16.92 17.82
N ASP A 57 -8.17 16.71 18.07
CA ASP A 57 -8.86 15.46 17.81
C ASP A 57 -8.89 15.12 16.31
N ALA A 58 -8.88 16.10 15.41
CA ALA A 58 -8.83 15.87 13.96
C ALA A 58 -7.55 15.12 13.54
N VAL A 59 -6.41 15.40 14.17
CA VAL A 59 -5.15 14.65 13.93
C VAL A 59 -5.30 13.21 14.40
N ALA A 60 -5.84 13.00 15.60
CA ALA A 60 -6.05 11.65 16.15
C ALA A 60 -7.04 10.83 15.30
N LEU A 61 -8.13 11.44 14.85
CA LEU A 61 -9.12 10.82 13.97
C LEU A 61 -8.49 10.44 12.63
N TRP A 62 -7.72 11.34 12.01
CA TRP A 62 -7.01 11.03 10.77
C TRP A 62 -5.99 9.90 10.98
N THR A 63 -5.20 9.92 12.07
CA THR A 63 -4.21 8.87 12.34
C THR A 63 -4.87 7.50 12.56
N THR A 64 -5.94 7.44 13.36
CA THR A 64 -6.63 6.18 13.68
C THR A 64 -7.47 5.66 12.52
N SER A 65 -7.87 6.51 11.57
CA SER A 65 -8.60 6.11 10.37
C SER A 65 -7.82 5.12 9.50
N TRP A 66 -6.49 5.12 9.57
CA TRP A 66 -5.63 4.20 8.81
C TRP A 66 -5.72 2.75 9.31
N ASP A 67 -6.22 2.53 10.53
CA ASP A 67 -6.51 1.20 11.05
C ASP A 67 -7.91 0.70 10.66
N LEU A 68 -8.75 1.56 10.08
CA LEU A 68 -10.08 1.20 9.60
C LEU A 68 -10.01 0.59 8.18
N PRO A 69 -10.98 -0.26 7.79
CA PRO A 69 -10.99 -0.87 6.47
C PRO A 69 -11.37 0.15 5.38
N GLY A 70 -10.55 0.25 4.33
CA GLY A 70 -10.89 0.87 3.04
C GLY A 70 -11.77 2.11 3.15
N ASP A 71 -12.95 2.05 2.53
CA ASP A 71 -13.93 3.13 2.42
C ASP A 71 -14.32 3.79 3.77
N GLU A 72 -14.30 3.06 4.88
CA GLU A 72 -14.60 3.62 6.20
C GLU A 72 -13.48 4.56 6.66
N GLY A 73 -12.23 4.13 6.52
CA GLY A 73 -11.07 4.96 6.79
C GLY A 73 -11.01 6.16 5.83
N ASP A 74 -11.25 5.92 4.54
CA ASP A 74 -11.27 6.97 3.51
C ASP A 74 -12.32 8.04 3.83
N GLY A 75 -13.52 7.64 4.26
CA GLY A 75 -14.57 8.55 4.69
C GLY A 75 -14.15 9.43 5.88
N VAL A 76 -13.54 8.83 6.90
CA VAL A 76 -13.04 9.58 8.08
C VAL A 76 -11.95 10.59 7.70
N ARG A 77 -11.06 10.26 6.75
CA ARG A 77 -10.02 11.20 6.27
C ARG A 77 -10.64 12.33 5.45
N ALA A 78 -11.55 12.00 4.53
CA ALA A 78 -12.26 12.96 3.70
C ALA A 78 -13.02 14.01 4.52
N ASP A 79 -13.71 13.56 5.58
CA ASP A 79 -14.46 14.44 6.48
C ASP A 79 -13.56 15.35 7.34
N ASN A 80 -12.28 14.99 7.52
CA ASN A 80 -11.34 15.72 8.39
C ASN A 80 -10.37 16.67 7.67
N TYR A 81 -10.24 16.62 6.34
CA TYR A 81 -9.24 17.45 5.65
C TYR A 81 -9.40 18.95 5.87
N VAL A 82 -10.64 19.43 5.97
CA VAL A 82 -10.90 20.86 6.21
C VAL A 82 -10.43 21.26 7.61
N SER A 83 -10.73 20.45 8.63
CA SER A 83 -10.31 20.68 10.01
C SER A 83 -8.79 20.66 10.15
N LEU A 84 -8.12 19.68 9.50
CA LEU A 84 -6.66 19.61 9.45
C LEU A 84 -6.07 20.83 8.73
N ALA A 85 -6.68 21.27 7.63
CA ALA A 85 -6.21 22.45 6.91
C ALA A 85 -6.32 23.71 7.78
N GLU A 86 -7.45 23.92 8.46
CA GLU A 86 -7.64 25.06 9.37
C GLU A 86 -6.64 25.05 10.53
N LEU A 87 -6.32 23.88 11.07
CA LEU A 87 -5.37 23.71 12.16
C LEU A 87 -3.95 24.14 11.76
N PHE A 88 -3.48 23.71 10.59
CA PHE A 88 -2.06 23.82 10.22
C PHE A 88 -1.73 25.01 9.31
N ILE A 89 -2.69 25.64 8.65
CA ILE A 89 -2.44 26.85 7.83
C ILE A 89 -1.80 28.00 8.63
N PRO A 90 -2.23 28.33 9.86
CA PRO A 90 -1.62 29.41 10.63
C PRO A 90 -0.13 29.19 10.93
N GLU A 91 0.26 27.93 11.15
CA GLU A 91 1.63 27.54 11.49
C GLU A 91 2.53 27.43 10.26
N LEU A 92 2.07 26.71 9.23
CA LEU A 92 2.85 26.49 8.01
C LEU A 92 2.90 27.75 7.12
N GLY A 93 1.79 28.49 7.07
CA GLY A 93 1.58 29.57 6.12
C GLY A 93 1.76 29.14 4.66
N ARG A 94 1.83 30.12 3.76
CA ARG A 94 2.04 29.87 2.33
C ARG A 94 3.39 29.16 2.05
N GLY A 95 4.43 29.54 2.80
CA GLY A 95 5.78 29.00 2.63
C GLY A 95 5.87 27.51 2.96
N GLY A 96 5.37 27.12 4.14
CA GLY A 96 5.34 25.72 4.56
C GLY A 96 4.46 24.86 3.66
N ILE A 97 3.29 25.34 3.24
CA ILE A 97 2.44 24.60 2.28
C ILE A 97 3.20 24.37 0.95
N SER A 98 3.93 25.38 0.47
CA SER A 98 4.75 25.23 -0.74
C SER A 98 5.83 24.17 -0.57
N GLU A 99 6.51 24.12 0.58
CA GLU A 99 7.54 23.12 0.87
C GLU A 99 6.96 21.71 0.93
N GLN A 100 5.81 21.53 1.59
CA GLN A 100 5.13 20.23 1.64
C GLN A 100 4.68 19.78 0.24
N LEU A 101 4.25 20.71 -0.62
CA LEU A 101 3.88 20.39 -2.01
C LEU A 101 5.06 19.89 -2.84
N GLU A 102 6.26 20.45 -2.65
CA GLU A 102 7.46 19.94 -3.31
C GLU A 102 7.79 18.51 -2.82
N GLY A 103 7.60 18.24 -1.53
CA GLY A 103 7.70 16.88 -0.97
C GLY A 103 6.72 15.90 -1.60
N LEU A 104 5.44 16.28 -1.72
CA LEU A 104 4.42 15.50 -2.42
C LEU A 104 4.80 15.26 -3.89
N TRP A 105 5.26 16.29 -4.60
CA TRP A 105 5.65 16.18 -6.00
C TRP A 105 6.81 15.23 -6.23
N GLU A 106 7.83 15.28 -5.38
CA GLU A 106 8.94 14.33 -5.45
C GLU A 106 8.45 12.89 -5.23
N GLY A 107 7.49 12.69 -4.32
CA GLY A 107 6.79 11.42 -4.15
C GLY A 107 6.08 10.96 -5.42
N VAL A 108 5.27 11.82 -6.04
CA VAL A 108 4.58 11.51 -7.31
C VAL A 108 5.58 11.18 -8.42
N ARG A 109 6.67 11.94 -8.53
CA ARG A 109 7.70 11.73 -9.54
C ARG A 109 8.32 10.34 -9.42
N ARG A 110 8.71 9.93 -8.21
CA ARG A 110 9.29 8.60 -7.95
C ARG A 110 8.27 7.48 -8.16
N ALA A 111 7.02 7.69 -7.76
CA ALA A 111 5.95 6.73 -8.01
C ALA A 111 5.73 6.47 -9.51
N ARG A 112 5.90 7.49 -10.34
CA ARG A 112 5.80 7.38 -11.81
C ARG A 112 6.98 6.69 -12.49
N GLU A 113 8.12 6.61 -11.82
CA GLU A 113 9.29 5.88 -12.33
C GLU A 113 9.15 4.36 -12.14
N LEU A 114 8.13 3.93 -11.39
CA LEU A 114 7.79 2.53 -11.25
C LEU A 114 7.32 1.93 -12.59
N PRO A 115 7.65 0.66 -12.90
CA PRO A 115 7.27 0.04 -14.17
C PRO A 115 5.75 -0.09 -14.33
N ALA A 116 5.11 0.82 -15.08
CA ALA A 116 3.65 0.95 -15.15
C ALA A 116 2.90 -0.32 -15.63
N LEU A 117 3.56 -1.17 -16.43
CA LEU A 117 3.00 -2.44 -16.91
C LEU A 117 2.91 -3.53 -15.82
N GLU A 118 3.65 -3.36 -14.73
CA GLU A 118 3.72 -4.32 -13.62
C GLU A 118 2.82 -3.89 -12.43
N LEU A 119 2.34 -2.64 -12.43
CA LEU A 119 1.49 -2.13 -11.35
C LEU A 119 0.03 -2.59 -11.50
N PRO A 120 -0.64 -3.00 -10.42
CA PRO A 120 -2.10 -3.10 -10.37
C PRO A 120 -2.80 -1.78 -10.74
N GLU A 121 -3.99 -1.85 -11.34
CA GLU A 121 -4.76 -0.66 -11.75
C GLU A 121 -4.99 0.31 -10.58
N ARG A 122 -5.42 -0.20 -9.43
CA ARG A 122 -5.63 0.62 -8.21
C ARG A 122 -4.39 1.44 -7.81
N ILE A 123 -3.19 0.90 -8.01
CA ILE A 123 -1.94 1.59 -7.67
C ILE A 123 -1.69 2.72 -8.69
N ARG A 124 -1.96 2.47 -9.97
CA ARG A 124 -1.88 3.51 -11.01
C ARG A 124 -2.89 4.62 -10.75
N GLU A 125 -4.12 4.28 -10.39
CA GLU A 125 -5.19 5.23 -10.05
C GLU A 125 -4.75 6.13 -8.89
N ARG A 126 -4.26 5.56 -7.77
CA ARG A 126 -3.78 6.36 -6.63
C ARG A 126 -2.60 7.29 -6.97
N ILE A 127 -1.67 6.86 -7.82
CA ILE A 127 -0.58 7.72 -8.32
C ILE A 127 -1.14 8.87 -9.18
N ALA A 128 -2.16 8.58 -10.00
CA ALA A 128 -2.84 9.59 -10.81
C ALA A 128 -3.60 10.60 -9.92
N ASP A 129 -4.32 10.12 -8.92
CA ASP A 129 -5.04 10.93 -7.92
C ASP A 129 -4.06 11.87 -7.21
N ALA A 130 -2.94 11.35 -6.72
CA ALA A 130 -1.90 12.17 -6.09
C ALA A 130 -1.35 13.25 -7.01
N SER A 131 -1.10 12.92 -8.28
CA SER A 131 -0.65 13.92 -9.25
C SER A 131 -1.71 14.97 -9.56
N HIS A 132 -2.98 14.59 -9.60
CA HIS A 132 -4.08 15.50 -9.85
C HIS A 132 -4.24 16.48 -8.67
N ALA A 133 -4.26 15.94 -7.45
CA ALA A 133 -4.34 16.70 -6.22
C ALA A 133 -3.16 17.68 -6.09
N HIS A 134 -1.93 17.26 -6.40
CA HIS A 134 -0.77 18.16 -6.45
C HIS A 134 -0.98 19.33 -7.43
N ALA A 135 -1.51 19.07 -8.63
CA ALA A 135 -1.77 20.12 -9.62
C ALA A 135 -2.83 21.12 -9.12
N GLN A 136 -3.92 20.63 -8.54
CA GLN A 136 -4.97 21.46 -7.95
C GLN A 136 -4.44 22.28 -6.75
N ALA A 137 -3.63 21.66 -5.89
CA ALA A 137 -3.03 22.34 -4.75
C ALA A 137 -2.11 23.49 -5.19
N ARG A 138 -1.30 23.27 -6.23
CA ARG A 138 -0.42 24.30 -6.80
C ARG A 138 -1.22 25.45 -7.40
N GLU A 139 -2.28 25.16 -8.15
CA GLU A 139 -3.17 26.18 -8.68
C GLU A 139 -3.83 27.01 -7.57
N ALA A 140 -4.34 26.34 -6.52
CA ALA A 140 -4.91 27.00 -5.36
C ALA A 140 -3.89 27.88 -4.63
N LEU A 141 -2.65 27.41 -4.46
CA LEU A 141 -1.57 28.16 -3.82
C LEU A 141 -1.19 29.42 -4.61
N LEU A 142 -1.16 29.34 -5.95
CA LEU A 142 -0.90 30.48 -6.83
C LEU A 142 -2.03 31.51 -6.78
N ALA A 143 -3.27 31.06 -6.57
CA ALA A 143 -4.45 31.90 -6.39
C ALA A 143 -4.67 32.35 -4.94
N GLU A 144 -3.70 32.13 -4.05
CA GLU A 144 -3.76 32.46 -2.60
C GLU A 144 -4.93 31.79 -1.84
N ARG A 145 -5.50 30.71 -2.38
CA ARG A 145 -6.54 29.90 -1.74
C ARG A 145 -5.90 28.84 -0.83
N LEU A 146 -5.27 29.28 0.26
CA LEU A 146 -4.44 28.42 1.13
C LEU A 146 -5.19 27.20 1.69
N ARG A 147 -6.47 27.36 2.04
CA ARG A 147 -7.31 26.26 2.52
C ARG A 147 -7.44 25.15 1.51
N GLU A 148 -7.76 25.51 0.27
CA GLU A 148 -7.92 24.54 -0.81
C GLU A 148 -6.57 23.91 -1.19
N ALA A 149 -5.49 24.69 -1.20
CA ALA A 149 -4.15 24.17 -1.41
C ALA A 149 -3.78 23.11 -0.37
N MET A 150 -4.09 23.37 0.90
CA MET A 150 -3.81 22.45 2.00
C MET A 150 -4.68 21.19 1.95
N VAL A 151 -5.98 21.32 1.66
CA VAL A 151 -6.86 20.15 1.48
C VAL A 151 -6.35 19.26 0.35
N GLN A 152 -5.97 19.84 -0.79
CA GLN A 152 -5.46 19.09 -1.94
C GLN A 152 -4.07 18.47 -1.67
N LEU A 153 -3.21 19.14 -0.88
CA LEU A 153 -1.97 18.55 -0.39
C LEU A 153 -2.26 17.28 0.44
N LEU A 154 -3.20 17.33 1.37
CA LEU A 154 -3.57 16.19 2.22
C LEU A 154 -4.15 15.03 1.40
N ILE A 155 -5.07 15.33 0.46
CA ILE A 155 -5.63 14.32 -0.47
C ILE A 155 -4.50 13.65 -1.26
N GLY A 156 -3.57 14.43 -1.81
CA GLY A 156 -2.47 13.88 -2.58
C GLY A 156 -1.50 13.03 -1.76
N SER A 157 -1.22 13.45 -0.52
CA SER A 157 -0.40 12.68 0.42
C SER A 157 -1.04 11.35 0.80
N ASP A 158 -2.35 11.36 1.10
CA ASP A 158 -3.08 10.14 1.43
C ASP A 158 -3.09 9.17 0.25
N ALA A 159 -3.36 9.67 -0.96
CA ALA A 159 -3.29 8.89 -2.18
C ALA A 159 -1.91 8.25 -2.36
N LEU A 160 -0.80 8.96 -2.10
CA LEU A 160 0.54 8.37 -2.13
C LEU A 160 0.83 7.41 -0.98
N ARG A 161 0.28 7.65 0.21
CA ARG A 161 0.45 6.77 1.37
C ARG A 161 -0.21 5.41 1.13
N GLU A 162 -1.32 5.38 0.41
CA GLU A 162 -2.00 4.14 -0.01
C GLU A 162 -1.19 3.29 -1.00
N VAL A 163 -0.19 3.89 -1.65
CA VAL A 163 0.77 3.18 -2.50
C VAL A 163 1.98 2.67 -1.72
N GLY A 164 2.08 3.02 -0.43
CA GLY A 164 3.14 2.61 0.47
C GLY A 164 3.08 1.12 0.84
N PRO A 165 4.18 0.57 1.41
CA PRO A 165 4.33 -0.87 1.62
C PRO A 165 3.29 -1.42 2.60
N GLU A 166 2.94 -0.66 3.64
CA GLU A 166 1.91 -1.05 4.59
C GLU A 166 0.53 -1.18 3.92
N ALA A 167 0.07 -0.13 3.23
CA ALA A 167 -1.25 -0.13 2.59
C ALA A 167 -1.36 -1.20 1.51
N VAL A 168 -0.31 -1.37 0.70
CA VAL A 168 -0.22 -2.45 -0.29
C VAL A 168 -0.28 -3.83 0.39
N ALA A 169 0.49 -4.04 1.46
CA ALA A 169 0.48 -5.29 2.21
C ALA A 169 -0.90 -5.61 2.79
N ARG A 170 -1.54 -4.65 3.48
CA ARG A 170 -2.88 -4.81 4.07
C ARG A 170 -3.90 -5.16 3.01
N THR A 171 -3.88 -4.46 1.88
CA THR A 171 -4.81 -4.71 0.77
C THR A 171 -4.61 -6.09 0.15
N MET A 172 -3.37 -6.45 -0.21
CA MET A 172 -3.09 -7.75 -0.83
C MET A 172 -3.46 -8.93 0.09
N VAL A 173 -3.18 -8.81 1.39
CA VAL A 173 -3.57 -9.84 2.36
C VAL A 173 -5.09 -9.92 2.49
N SER A 174 -5.79 -8.78 2.57
CA SER A 174 -7.26 -8.74 2.63
C SER A 174 -7.92 -9.38 1.40
N GLU A 175 -7.41 -9.09 0.19
CA GLU A 175 -7.90 -9.68 -1.05
C GLU A 175 -7.75 -11.20 -1.07
N VAL A 176 -6.57 -11.70 -0.68
CA VAL A 176 -6.35 -13.16 -0.67
C VAL A 176 -7.10 -13.84 0.47
N ASP A 177 -7.38 -13.13 1.56
CA ASP A 177 -8.29 -13.56 2.62
C ASP A 177 -9.71 -13.79 2.09
N ALA A 178 -10.26 -12.79 1.39
CA ALA A 178 -11.59 -12.84 0.82
C ALA A 178 -11.68 -13.94 -0.26
N GLU A 179 -10.62 -14.09 -1.05
CA GLU A 179 -10.47 -15.13 -2.06
C GLU A 179 -10.44 -16.53 -1.45
N PHE A 180 -9.64 -16.74 -0.39
CA PHE A 180 -9.59 -18.02 0.33
C PHE A 180 -10.94 -18.39 0.94
N ARG A 181 -11.67 -17.43 1.51
CA ARG A 181 -13.03 -17.68 2.02
C ARG A 181 -13.97 -18.16 0.92
N ARG A 182 -13.90 -17.55 -0.28
CA ARG A 182 -14.71 -17.97 -1.43
C ARG A 182 -14.35 -19.38 -1.90
N ILE A 183 -13.05 -19.69 -2.05
CA ILE A 183 -12.57 -21.02 -2.45
C ILE A 183 -12.92 -22.10 -1.41
N SER A 184 -12.84 -21.79 -0.11
CA SER A 184 -13.10 -22.75 0.96
C SER A 184 -14.56 -23.17 1.10
N LEU A 185 -15.49 -22.40 0.51
CA LEU A 185 -16.92 -22.72 0.48
C LEU A 185 -17.30 -23.59 -0.73
N ASP A 186 -16.36 -23.82 -1.65
CA ASP A 186 -16.56 -24.60 -2.86
C ASP A 186 -16.10 -26.05 -2.64
N GLU A 187 -16.97 -27.02 -2.90
CA GLU A 187 -16.69 -28.46 -2.75
C GLU A 187 -15.74 -29.00 -3.83
N THR A 188 -15.38 -28.18 -4.81
CA THR A 188 -14.52 -28.54 -5.95
C THR A 188 -13.06 -28.82 -5.54
N TYR A 189 -12.59 -28.27 -4.42
CA TYR A 189 -11.17 -28.30 -4.05
C TYR A 189 -10.86 -29.32 -2.97
N THR A 190 -9.69 -29.94 -3.06
CA THR A 190 -9.26 -30.94 -2.07
C THR A 190 -8.89 -30.29 -0.75
N GLU A 191 -9.02 -31.03 0.36
CA GLU A 191 -8.55 -30.57 1.68
C GLU A 191 -7.08 -30.16 1.65
N GLN A 192 -6.24 -30.87 0.89
CA GLN A 192 -4.81 -30.55 0.75
C GLN A 192 -4.59 -29.17 0.10
N ASP A 193 -5.40 -28.82 -0.91
CA ASP A 193 -5.34 -27.52 -1.58
C ASP A 193 -5.76 -26.40 -0.64
N LEU A 194 -6.88 -26.61 0.08
CA LEU A 194 -7.40 -25.65 1.06
C LEU A 194 -6.40 -25.43 2.19
N ASP A 195 -5.77 -26.49 2.69
CA ASP A 195 -4.74 -26.43 3.74
C ASP A 195 -3.51 -25.64 3.29
N ARG A 196 -3.06 -25.87 2.05
CA ARG A 196 -1.91 -25.16 1.51
C ARG A 196 -2.20 -23.67 1.33
N LEU A 197 -3.34 -23.33 0.75
CA LEU A 197 -3.75 -21.94 0.60
C LEU A 197 -3.94 -21.26 1.97
N GLY A 198 -4.61 -21.93 2.91
CA GLY A 198 -4.83 -21.45 4.26
C GLY A 198 -3.54 -21.15 5.03
N ARG A 199 -2.49 -21.96 4.87
CA ARG A 199 -1.16 -21.68 5.45
C ARG A 199 -0.51 -20.43 4.87
N LEU A 200 -0.62 -20.21 3.56
CA LEU A 200 -0.07 -19.01 2.91
C LEU A 200 -0.79 -17.74 3.37
N VAL A 201 -2.13 -17.79 3.42
CA VAL A 201 -2.96 -16.69 3.91
C VAL A 201 -2.65 -16.36 5.37
N ARG A 202 -2.59 -17.36 6.24
CA ARG A 202 -2.22 -17.18 7.65
C ARG A 202 -0.84 -16.54 7.81
N GLY A 203 0.15 -17.01 7.06
CA GLY A 203 1.49 -16.43 7.07
C GLY A 203 1.54 -14.98 6.59
N GLY A 204 0.61 -14.56 5.73
CA GLY A 204 0.43 -13.15 5.35
C GLY A 204 -0.11 -12.30 6.49
N ARG A 205 -1.13 -12.80 7.21
CA ARG A 205 -1.68 -12.11 8.39
C ARG A 205 -0.68 -11.98 9.53
N GLU A 206 0.09 -13.04 9.80
CA GLU A 206 1.15 -13.03 10.81
C GLU A 206 2.19 -11.95 10.49
N ALA A 207 2.62 -11.86 9.23
CA ALA A 207 3.57 -10.84 8.80
C ALA A 207 3.01 -9.40 8.92
N LEU A 208 1.71 -9.19 8.67
CA LEU A 208 1.06 -7.89 8.94
C LEU A 208 1.07 -7.54 10.42
N ALA A 209 0.75 -8.49 11.29
CA ALA A 209 0.76 -8.27 12.74
C ALA A 209 2.18 -7.95 13.26
N GLU A 210 3.21 -8.52 12.63
CA GLU A 210 4.63 -8.26 12.89
C GLU A 210 5.14 -6.96 12.24
N GLN A 211 4.31 -6.24 11.47
CA GLN A 211 4.70 -5.08 10.65
C GLN A 211 5.81 -5.38 9.62
N ASP A 212 5.96 -6.66 9.23
CA ASP A 212 6.86 -7.09 8.17
C ASP A 212 6.13 -7.00 6.82
N TRP A 213 5.99 -5.77 6.32
CA TRP A 213 5.24 -5.46 5.10
C TRP A 213 5.74 -6.21 3.87
N VAL A 214 7.07 -6.36 3.76
CA VAL A 214 7.70 -7.08 2.65
C VAL A 214 7.30 -8.55 2.69
N ARG A 215 7.42 -9.19 3.86
CA ARG A 215 7.00 -10.59 4.01
C ARG A 215 5.49 -10.76 3.79
N ALA A 216 4.67 -9.82 4.25
CA ALA A 216 3.23 -9.85 4.03
C ALA A 216 2.87 -9.79 2.53
N ILE A 217 3.46 -8.86 1.78
CA ILE A 217 3.30 -8.75 0.32
C ILE A 217 3.70 -10.05 -0.37
N ARG A 218 4.87 -10.60 -0.02
CA ARG A 218 5.38 -11.86 -0.60
C ARG A 218 4.40 -13.02 -0.37
N ARG A 219 3.93 -13.17 0.86
CA ARG A 219 2.99 -14.24 1.23
C ARG A 219 1.67 -14.10 0.48
N ALA A 220 1.12 -12.88 0.41
CA ALA A 220 -0.10 -12.60 -0.32
C ALA A 220 0.04 -12.87 -1.83
N TYR A 221 1.17 -12.49 -2.44
CA TYR A 221 1.46 -12.78 -3.84
C TYR A 221 1.44 -14.29 -4.14
N TYR A 222 2.18 -15.09 -3.36
CA TYR A 222 2.19 -16.55 -3.54
C TYR A 222 0.82 -17.17 -3.32
N ALA A 223 0.08 -16.70 -2.32
CA ALA A 223 -1.28 -17.16 -2.05
C ALA A 223 -2.22 -16.86 -3.23
N ASN A 224 -2.14 -15.65 -3.80
CA ASN A 224 -2.96 -15.26 -4.95
C ASN A 224 -2.62 -16.08 -6.20
N GLY A 225 -1.33 -16.30 -6.48
CA GLY A 225 -0.89 -17.17 -7.57
C GLY A 225 -1.42 -18.60 -7.42
N TYR A 226 -1.37 -19.15 -6.21
CA TYR A 226 -1.93 -20.48 -5.91
C TYR A 226 -3.45 -20.51 -6.12
N ALA A 227 -4.18 -19.54 -5.59
CA ALA A 227 -5.64 -19.43 -5.73
C ALA A 227 -6.09 -19.34 -7.21
N ARG A 228 -5.38 -18.56 -8.03
CA ARG A 228 -5.64 -18.50 -9.48
C ARG A 228 -5.40 -19.85 -10.16
N GLY A 229 -4.33 -20.54 -9.77
CA GLY A 229 -4.04 -21.90 -10.24
C GLY A 229 -5.17 -22.87 -9.93
N LEU A 230 -5.68 -22.86 -8.70
CA LEU A 230 -6.83 -23.68 -8.29
C LEU A 230 -8.07 -23.39 -9.13
N ARG A 231 -8.42 -22.12 -9.33
CA ARG A 231 -9.56 -21.74 -10.19
C ARG A 231 -9.43 -22.23 -11.62
N ALA A 232 -8.23 -22.10 -12.20
CA ALA A 232 -7.98 -22.58 -13.56
C ALA A 232 -8.12 -24.11 -13.66
N SER A 233 -7.80 -24.87 -12.60
CA SER A 233 -7.94 -26.32 -12.56
C SER A 233 -9.32 -26.83 -12.13
N GLY A 234 -10.10 -26.05 -11.37
CA GLY A 234 -11.42 -26.42 -10.87
C GLY A 234 -12.60 -25.96 -11.75
N GLY A 235 -12.37 -25.13 -12.76
CA GLY A 235 -13.40 -24.61 -13.66
C GLY A 235 -13.80 -25.52 -14.82
N ALA A 236 -13.72 -26.84 -14.67
CA ALA A 236 -14.11 -27.83 -15.68
C ALA A 236 -15.41 -28.56 -15.29
#